data_AF-A0A0C2C3V8-F1
#
_entry.id   AF-A0A0C2C3V8-F1
#
_cell.length_a   1.000
_cell.length_b   1.000
_cell.length_c   1.000
_cell.angle_alpha   90.00
_cell.angle_beta   90.00
_cell.angle_gamma   90.00
#
_symmetry.space_group_name_H-M   'P 1'
#
loop_
_entity.id
_entity.type
_entity.pdbx_description
1 polymer ?
#
loop_
_entity_poly.entity_id
_entity_poly.type
_entity_poly.pdbx_seq_one_letter_code
_entity_poly.pdbx_strand_id
1 'polypeptide(L)'
;FEECLLKAAFAYTRPTKGSVTSTPRTLTERIFGVYATFVLYYTQPIDYVSKILVTPSDLREMRRFCEEVLLPGRHLDTVGCLYKLYVDDAFSIVAYFDPVCHRRYDMPNADDDVVEEDEKHTPLAETAALMEDPILKTMAHVQKEIERKQSRIEDCPKVAETKDNFLTRINK
;
A
#
# COMPACT_ATOMS: atom_id res chain seq x y z
N PHE A 1 2.41 -15.25 -2.03
CA PHE A 1 1.14 -15.79 -1.51
C PHE A 1 1.16 -15.82 0.01
N GLU A 2 2.10 -16.53 0.63
CA GLU A 2 2.22 -16.63 2.11
C GLU A 2 2.44 -15.28 2.79
N GLU A 3 3.28 -14.41 2.24
CA GLU A 3 3.52 -13.06 2.76
C GLU A 3 2.23 -12.20 2.82
N CYS A 4 1.39 -12.27 1.78
CA CYS A 4 0.11 -11.56 1.72
C CYS A 4 -0.87 -12.08 2.78
N LEU A 5 -0.92 -13.40 2.99
CA LEU A 5 -1.75 -14.02 4.02
C LEU A 5 -1.28 -13.65 5.42
N LEU A 6 0.04 -13.67 5.67
CA LEU A 6 0.62 -13.24 6.94
C LEU A 6 0.35 -11.77 7.21
N LYS A 7 0.49 -10.91 6.20
CA LYS A 7 0.18 -9.48 6.30
C LYS A 7 -1.29 -9.25 6.63
N ALA A 8 -2.20 -9.95 5.94
CA ALA A 8 -3.63 -9.85 6.17
C ALA A 8 -4.02 -10.35 7.57
N ALA A 9 -3.50 -11.50 8.00
CA ALA A 9 -3.75 -12.05 9.33
C ALA A 9 -3.21 -11.14 10.43
N PHE A 10 -1.99 -10.63 10.27
CA PHE A 10 -1.38 -9.73 11.24
C PHE A 10 -2.13 -8.39 11.33
N ALA A 11 -2.72 -7.91 10.23
CA ALA A 11 -3.53 -6.69 10.23
C ALA A 11 -4.73 -6.78 11.19
N TYR A 12 -5.23 -7.97 11.54
CA TYR A 12 -6.30 -8.11 12.54
C TYR A 12 -5.85 -7.81 13.97
N THR A 13 -4.54 -7.86 14.27
CA THR A 13 -4.01 -7.52 15.59
C THR A 13 -4.11 -6.01 15.90
N ARG A 14 -4.20 -5.19 14.85
CA ARG A 14 -4.33 -3.73 14.93
C ARG A 14 -5.69 -3.33 15.53
N PRO A 15 -5.75 -2.23 16.31
CA PRO A 15 -6.95 -1.80 17.00
C PRO A 15 -8.06 -1.31 16.07
N THR A 16 -7.75 -0.86 14.85
CA THR A 16 -8.73 -0.27 13.92
C THR A 16 -8.71 -0.97 12.56
N LYS A 17 -9.89 -1.16 11.96
CA LYS A 17 -10.02 -1.63 10.57
C LYS A 17 -9.51 -0.51 9.65
N GLY A 18 -8.47 -0.77 8.88
CA GLY A 18 -7.69 0.24 8.17
C GLY A 18 -8.35 0.85 6.92
N SER A 19 -9.67 0.91 6.84
CA SER A 19 -10.39 1.45 5.67
C SER A 19 -11.45 2.44 6.15
N VAL A 20 -11.28 3.72 5.76
CA VAL A 20 -12.19 4.89 5.70
C VAL A 20 -13.10 5.19 6.92
N THR A 21 -13.68 4.17 7.54
CA THR A 21 -14.37 4.22 8.81
C THR A 21 -13.49 3.59 9.89
N SER A 22 -13.02 4.42 10.83
CA SER A 22 -12.20 4.01 11.98
C SER A 22 -13.04 3.21 12.98
N THR A 23 -13.49 2.03 12.56
CA THR A 23 -14.24 1.12 13.40
C THR A 23 -13.25 0.34 14.27
N PRO A 24 -13.38 0.39 15.60
CA PRO A 24 -12.51 -0.36 16.48
C PRO A 24 -12.76 -1.85 16.31
N ARG A 25 -11.69 -2.64 16.23
CA ARG A 25 -11.78 -4.10 16.28
C ARG A 25 -12.09 -4.55 17.70
N THR A 26 -12.95 -5.54 17.80
CA THR A 26 -13.25 -6.23 19.06
C THR A 26 -12.04 -7.00 19.56
N LEU A 27 -12.01 -7.29 20.86
CA LEU A 27 -10.96 -8.12 21.47
C LEU A 27 -10.85 -9.49 20.78
N THR A 28 -12.00 -10.12 20.48
CA THR A 28 -12.06 -11.42 19.81
C THR A 28 -11.43 -11.39 18.42
N GLU A 29 -11.69 -10.35 17.62
CA GLU A 29 -11.08 -10.19 16.30
C GLU A 29 -9.55 -10.03 16.40
N ARG A 30 -9.06 -9.31 17.41
CA ARG A 30 -7.62 -9.10 17.61
C ARG A 30 -6.91 -10.35 18.09
N ILE A 31 -7.52 -11.10 19.01
CA ILE A 31 -7.03 -12.41 19.47
C ILE A 31 -7.01 -13.39 18.29
N PHE A 32 -8.08 -13.42 17.49
CA PHE A 32 -8.13 -14.22 16.26
C PHE A 32 -6.97 -13.87 15.31
N GLY A 33 -6.67 -12.58 15.12
CA GLY A 33 -5.53 -12.14 14.31
C GLY A 33 -4.19 -12.71 14.78
N VAL A 34 -3.96 -12.74 16.10
CA VAL A 34 -2.75 -13.34 16.69
C VAL A 34 -2.68 -14.83 16.37
N TYR A 35 -3.76 -15.57 16.60
CA TYR A 35 -3.82 -17.01 16.33
C TYR A 35 -3.65 -17.33 14.85
N ALA A 36 -4.33 -16.59 13.97
CA ALA A 36 -4.21 -16.74 12.53
C ALA A 36 -2.76 -16.50 12.09
N THR A 37 -2.13 -15.44 12.60
CA THR A 37 -0.71 -15.15 12.29
C THR A 37 0.22 -16.26 12.76
N PHE A 38 0.02 -16.74 14.00
CA PHE A 38 0.81 -17.83 14.56
C PHE A 38 0.69 -19.11 13.74
N VAL A 39 -0.53 -19.55 13.44
CA VAL A 39 -0.77 -20.77 12.65
C VAL A 39 -0.21 -20.61 11.25
N LEU A 40 -0.49 -19.49 10.57
CA LEU A 40 0.02 -19.26 9.22
C LEU A 40 1.54 -19.23 9.18
N TYR A 41 2.21 -18.70 10.21
CA TYR A 41 3.67 -18.68 10.26
C TYR A 41 4.26 -20.09 10.36
N TYR A 42 3.74 -20.93 11.26
CA TYR A 42 4.26 -22.29 11.50
C TYR A 42 3.77 -23.35 10.51
N THR A 43 2.80 -23.03 9.67
CA THR A 43 2.32 -23.93 8.61
C THR A 43 3.08 -23.75 7.29
N GLN A 44 3.98 -22.76 7.21
CA GLN A 44 4.83 -22.55 6.04
C GLN A 44 5.77 -23.76 5.80
N PRO A 45 6.07 -24.08 4.53
CA PRO A 45 7.04 -25.12 4.20
C PRO A 45 8.44 -24.75 4.70
N ILE A 46 9.19 -25.76 5.15
CA ILE A 46 10.52 -25.59 5.76
C ILE A 46 11.51 -24.88 4.81
N ASP A 47 11.34 -25.10 3.50
CA ASP A 47 12.24 -24.57 2.48
C ASP A 47 12.00 -23.08 2.15
N TYR A 48 10.88 -22.50 2.58
CA TYR A 48 10.50 -21.12 2.26
C TYR A 48 9.69 -20.48 3.40
N VAL A 49 10.38 -19.99 4.42
CA VAL A 49 9.74 -19.31 5.56
C VAL A 49 9.73 -17.80 5.33
N SER A 50 8.55 -17.25 5.05
CA SER A 50 8.33 -15.82 4.95
C SER A 50 8.18 -15.19 6.35
N LYS A 51 8.92 -14.11 6.59
CA LYS A 51 8.79 -13.32 7.82
C LYS A 51 7.53 -12.46 7.81
N ILE A 52 7.01 -12.16 8.99
CA ILE A 52 5.87 -11.27 9.18
C ILE A 52 6.37 -9.84 9.07
N LEU A 53 5.99 -9.14 8.00
CA LEU A 53 6.36 -7.75 7.80
C LEU A 53 5.56 -6.83 8.73
N VAL A 54 6.27 -6.04 9.53
CA VAL A 54 5.66 -5.15 10.54
C VAL A 54 6.29 -3.77 10.49
N THR A 55 5.49 -2.75 10.78
CA THR A 55 5.99 -1.39 10.98
C THR A 55 6.40 -1.18 12.44
N PRO A 56 7.26 -0.19 12.74
CA PRO A 56 7.58 0.16 14.13
C PRO A 56 6.36 0.55 14.97
N SER A 57 5.34 1.14 14.34
CA SER A 57 4.04 1.43 14.97
C SER A 57 3.32 0.15 15.39
N ASP A 58 3.29 -0.87 14.53
CA ASP A 58 2.65 -2.14 14.82
C ASP A 58 3.25 -2.81 16.07
N LEU A 59 4.58 -2.80 16.18
CA LEU A 59 5.27 -3.36 17.35
C LEU A 59 4.92 -2.62 18.64
N ARG A 60 4.78 -1.28 18.57
CA ARG A 60 4.38 -0.46 19.73
C ARG A 60 2.94 -0.76 20.13
N GLU A 61 2.04 -0.90 19.17
CA GLU A 61 0.65 -1.25 19.42
C GLU A 61 0.49 -2.67 19.96
N MET A 62 1.26 -3.62 19.44
CA MET A 62 1.27 -5.00 19.92
C MET A 62 1.80 -5.09 21.35
N ARG A 63 2.83 -4.32 21.70
CA ARG A 63 3.32 -4.20 23.08
C ARG A 63 2.23 -3.67 24.01
N ARG A 64 1.57 -2.56 23.64
CA ARG A 64 0.44 -2.01 24.42
C ARG A 64 -0.69 -3.03 24.55
N PHE A 65 -1.03 -3.74 23.48
CA PHE A 65 -2.04 -4.79 23.51
C PHE A 65 -1.70 -5.90 24.51
N CYS A 66 -0.42 -6.31 24.57
CA CYS A 66 0.04 -7.29 25.56
C CYS A 66 -0.08 -6.75 26.99
N GLU A 67 0.47 -5.56 27.25
CA GLU A 67 0.58 -4.97 28.59
C GLU A 67 -0.78 -4.52 29.16
N GLU A 68 -1.63 -3.92 28.34
CA GLU A 68 -2.88 -3.27 28.77
C GLU A 68 -4.11 -4.17 28.64
N VAL A 69 -4.08 -5.19 27.77
CA VAL A 69 -5.27 -6.00 27.46
C VAL A 69 -5.04 -7.49 27.70
N LEU A 70 -4.05 -8.11 27.06
CA LEU A 70 -3.89 -9.57 27.12
C LEU A 70 -3.43 -10.07 28.50
N LEU A 71 -2.45 -9.40 29.12
CA LEU A 71 -1.96 -9.78 30.46
C LEU A 71 -3.02 -9.54 31.55
N PRO A 72 -3.67 -8.35 31.63
CA PRO A 72 -4.75 -8.13 32.61
C PRO A 72 -5.96 -9.04 32.36
N GLY A 73 -6.29 -9.30 31.10
CA GLY A 73 -7.38 -10.20 30.69
C GLY A 73 -7.08 -11.69 30.85
N ARG A 74 -5.86 -12.06 31.27
CA ARG A 74 -5.39 -13.45 31.42
C ARG A 74 -5.46 -14.29 30.13
N HIS A 75 -5.28 -13.65 28.98
CA HIS A 75 -5.18 -14.32 27.67
C HIS A 75 -3.75 -14.86 27.45
N LEU A 76 -3.30 -15.74 28.37
CA LEU A 76 -1.92 -16.23 28.45
C LEU A 76 -1.53 -17.09 27.24
N ASP A 77 -2.51 -17.79 26.67
CA ASP A 77 -2.41 -18.55 25.44
C ASP A 77 -2.02 -17.67 24.24
N THR A 78 -2.70 -16.52 24.10
CA THR A 78 -2.46 -15.52 23.06
C THR A 78 -1.10 -14.85 23.25
N VAL A 79 -0.74 -14.53 24.49
CA VAL A 79 0.59 -14.01 24.83
C VAL A 79 1.67 -15.04 24.52
N GLY A 80 1.43 -16.32 24.78
CA GLY A 80 2.34 -17.42 24.45
C GLY A 80 2.61 -17.51 22.95
N CYS A 81 1.57 -17.35 22.11
CA CYS A 81 1.72 -17.31 20.66
C CYS A 81 2.62 -16.15 20.21
N LEU A 82 2.38 -14.94 20.73
CA LEU A 82 3.20 -13.78 20.42
C LEU A 82 4.65 -13.95 20.90
N TYR A 83 4.83 -14.42 22.13
CA TYR A 83 6.16 -14.67 22.69
C TYR A 83 6.95 -15.65 21.83
N LYS A 84 6.31 -16.73 21.38
CA LYS A 84 6.95 -17.74 20.54
C LYS A 84 7.36 -17.17 19.17
N LEU A 85 6.50 -16.36 18.54
CA LEU A 85 6.85 -15.62 17.31
C LEU A 85 8.04 -14.66 17.52
N TYR A 86 8.12 -13.99 18.68
CA TYR A 86 9.24 -13.12 19.00
C TYR A 86 10.54 -13.88 19.22
N VAL A 87 10.51 -14.98 19.96
CA VAL A 87 11.70 -15.81 20.25
C VAL A 87 12.28 -16.41 18.98
N ASP A 88 11.41 -16.80 18.04
CA ASP A 88 11.81 -17.41 16.78
C ASP A 88 12.15 -16.38 15.67
N ASP A 89 12.31 -15.10 16.03
CA ASP A 89 12.66 -14.01 15.11
C ASP A 89 11.74 -13.93 13.86
N ALA A 90 10.44 -14.18 14.07
CA ALA A 90 9.43 -14.27 13.00
C ALA A 90 9.11 -12.92 12.35
N PHE A 91 9.44 -11.80 13.00
CA PHE A 91 9.09 -10.46 12.54
C PHE A 91 10.23 -9.83 11.72
N SER A 92 9.87 -9.09 10.67
CA SER A 92 10.78 -8.25 9.90
C SER A 92 10.27 -6.82 9.87
N ILE A 93 11.11 -5.88 10.31
CA ILE A 93 10.73 -4.46 10.38
C ILE A 93 10.89 -3.84 9.00
N VAL A 94 9.80 -3.32 8.45
CA VAL A 94 9.79 -2.62 7.16
C VAL A 94 9.65 -1.11 7.33
N ALA A 95 10.28 -0.38 6.42
CA ALA A 95 10.20 1.07 6.38
C ALA A 95 8.77 1.51 6.05
N TYR A 96 8.40 2.69 6.54
CA TYR A 96 7.09 3.31 6.32
C TYR A 96 6.77 3.47 4.81
N PHE A 97 7.78 3.87 4.03
CA PHE A 97 7.67 4.10 2.60
C PHE A 97 8.89 3.53 1.89
N ASP A 98 8.66 2.69 0.89
CA ASP A 98 9.70 2.25 -0.03
C ASP A 98 9.72 3.17 -1.26
N PRO A 99 10.76 4.01 -1.41
CA PRO A 99 10.85 4.94 -2.52
C PRO A 99 11.07 4.24 -3.86
N VAL A 100 11.59 3.01 -3.88
CA VAL A 100 11.83 2.23 -5.10
C VAL A 100 10.51 1.69 -5.65
N CYS A 101 9.66 1.15 -4.77
CA CYS A 101 8.36 0.60 -5.16
C CYS A 101 7.20 1.60 -5.05
N HIS A 102 7.46 2.84 -4.62
CA HIS A 102 6.43 3.82 -4.25
C HIS A 102 5.36 3.26 -3.29
N ARG A 103 5.74 2.26 -2.48
CA ARG A 103 4.80 1.46 -1.69
C ARG A 103 4.84 1.84 -0.22
N ARG A 104 3.66 1.95 0.38
CA ARG A 104 3.44 2.16 1.81
C ARG A 104 3.10 0.82 2.48
N TYR A 105 3.80 0.48 3.57
CA TYR A 105 3.60 -0.77 4.31
C TYR A 105 2.69 -0.62 5.53
N ASP A 106 2.40 0.61 5.93
CA ASP A 106 1.50 0.96 7.04
C ASP A 106 0.03 0.75 6.66
N MET A 107 -0.34 0.91 5.38
CA MET A 107 -1.70 0.65 4.91
C MET A 107 -1.90 -0.86 4.64
N PRO A 108 -2.77 -1.54 5.42
CA PRO A 108 -3.24 -2.86 5.06
C PRO A 108 -4.26 -2.63 3.94
N ASN A 109 -3.85 -2.95 2.71
CA ASN A 109 -4.56 -2.57 1.50
C ASN A 109 -4.41 -1.06 1.24
N ALA A 110 -3.33 -0.68 0.55
CA ALA A 110 -3.49 0.46 -0.36
C ALA A 110 -4.61 0.07 -1.33
N ASP A 111 -5.40 1.03 -1.82
CA ASP A 111 -6.50 0.74 -2.77
C ASP A 111 -6.04 -0.13 -3.98
N ASP A 112 -4.73 -0.15 -4.28
CA ASP A 112 -4.10 -1.06 -5.25
C ASP A 112 -4.14 -2.57 -4.92
N ASP A 113 -4.23 -2.97 -3.64
CA ASP A 113 -4.15 -4.37 -3.19
C ASP A 113 -5.56 -4.99 -2.97
N VAL A 114 -6.64 -4.20 -2.96
CA VAL A 114 -8.03 -4.67 -2.94
C VAL A 114 -8.66 -4.29 -4.26
N VAL A 115 -8.71 -5.25 -5.19
CA VAL A 115 -9.60 -5.12 -6.33
C VAL A 115 -11.02 -5.28 -5.79
N GLU A 116 -11.72 -4.18 -5.50
CA GLU A 116 -13.17 -4.23 -5.37
C GLU A 116 -13.72 -4.84 -6.68
N GLU A 117 -14.38 -5.99 -6.62
CA GLU A 117 -14.91 -6.67 -7.82
C GLU A 117 -15.87 -5.77 -8.64
N ASP A 118 -16.42 -4.74 -8.00
CA ASP A 118 -17.33 -3.75 -8.60
C ASP A 118 -16.63 -2.45 -9.05
N GLU A 119 -15.37 -2.21 -8.68
CA GLU A 119 -14.63 -1.02 -9.10
C GLU A 119 -14.10 -1.24 -10.51
N LYS A 120 -14.98 -1.01 -11.49
CA LYS A 120 -14.64 -1.05 -12.91
C LYS A 120 -13.62 0.05 -13.17
N HIS A 121 -12.32 -0.28 -13.07
CA HIS A 121 -11.24 0.58 -13.51
C HIS A 121 -11.54 0.97 -14.96
N THR A 122 -11.89 2.24 -15.18
CA THR A 122 -12.24 2.77 -16.50
C THR A 122 -11.15 3.77 -16.91
N PRO A 123 -9.94 3.28 -17.25
CA PRO A 123 -8.81 4.15 -17.57
C PRO A 123 -9.14 5.08 -18.74
N LEU A 124 -10.05 4.68 -19.64
CA LEU A 124 -10.58 5.52 -20.73
C LEU A 124 -11.43 6.70 -20.26
N ALA A 125 -12.22 6.54 -19.19
CA ALA A 125 -13.06 7.62 -18.65
C ALA A 125 -12.21 8.61 -17.84
N GLU A 126 -11.26 8.11 -17.05
CA GLU A 126 -10.32 8.92 -16.28
C GLU A 126 -9.35 9.70 -17.19
N THR A 127 -8.82 9.05 -18.24
CA THR A 127 -7.98 9.76 -19.23
C THR A 127 -8.77 10.81 -20.00
N ALA A 128 -10.04 10.54 -20.35
CA ALA A 128 -10.91 11.54 -20.96
C ALA A 128 -11.17 12.72 -20.01
N ALA A 129 -11.44 12.47 -18.72
CA ALA A 129 -11.62 13.53 -17.73
C ALA A 129 -10.35 14.38 -17.54
N LEU A 130 -9.18 13.74 -17.56
CA LEU A 130 -7.88 14.38 -17.47
C LEU A 130 -7.57 15.23 -18.72
N MET A 131 -7.94 14.78 -19.92
CA MET A 131 -7.84 15.59 -21.15
C MET A 131 -8.77 16.80 -21.15
N GLU A 132 -9.89 16.72 -20.42
CA GLU A 132 -10.83 17.83 -20.28
C GLU A 132 -10.37 18.91 -19.27
N ASP A 133 -9.34 18.62 -18.47
CA ASP A 133 -8.81 19.52 -17.45
C ASP A 133 -8.29 20.85 -18.04
N PRO A 134 -8.68 22.01 -17.45
CA PRO A 134 -8.32 23.32 -17.98
C PRO A 134 -6.82 23.61 -17.97
N ILE A 135 -6.06 23.03 -17.04
CA ILE A 135 -4.61 23.19 -16.95
C ILE A 135 -3.96 22.45 -18.13
N LEU A 136 -4.34 21.20 -18.37
CA LEU A 136 -3.78 20.40 -19.46
C LEU A 136 -4.15 20.94 -20.84
N LYS A 137 -5.35 21.47 -21.02
CA LYS A 137 -5.73 22.21 -22.24
C LYS A 137 -4.88 23.45 -22.45
N THR A 138 -4.58 24.19 -21.38
CA THR A 138 -3.71 25.36 -21.43
C THR A 138 -2.29 24.97 -21.79
N MET A 139 -1.76 23.88 -21.23
CA MET A 139 -0.45 23.34 -21.58
C MET A 139 -0.38 22.91 -23.05
N ALA A 140 -1.41 22.26 -23.56
CA ALA A 140 -1.50 21.89 -24.98
C ALA A 140 -1.52 23.12 -25.90
N HIS A 141 -2.21 24.18 -25.49
CA HIS A 141 -2.22 25.45 -26.22
C HIS A 141 -0.84 26.13 -26.23
N VAL A 142 -0.16 26.17 -25.08
CA VAL A 142 1.19 26.74 -24.95
C VAL A 142 2.19 25.96 -25.81
N GLN A 143 2.12 24.63 -25.82
CA GLN A 143 2.96 23.77 -26.65
C GLN A 143 2.81 24.10 -28.14
N LYS A 144 1.56 24.25 -28.62
CA LYS A 144 1.26 24.62 -30.01
C LYS A 144 1.82 26.00 -30.38
N GLU A 145 1.76 26.96 -29.45
CA GLU A 145 2.33 28.29 -29.66
C GLU A 145 3.87 28.28 -29.65
N ILE A 146 4.50 27.42 -28.85
CA ILE A 146 5.95 27.21 -28.85
C ILE A 146 6.40 26.62 -30.18
N GLU A 147 5.73 25.59 -30.69
CA GLU A 147 6.02 24.97 -32.00
C GLU A 147 5.86 25.98 -33.15
N ARG A 148 4.80 26.81 -33.10
CA ARG A 148 4.57 27.87 -34.09
C ARG A 148 5.63 28.94 -34.07
N LYS A 149 6.15 29.30 -32.90
CA LYS A 149 7.23 30.30 -32.76
C LYS A 149 8.58 29.73 -33.18
N GLN A 150 8.85 28.46 -32.90
CA GLN A 150 10.08 27.79 -33.32
C GLN A 150 10.18 27.66 -34.84
N SER A 151 9.08 27.38 -35.55
CA SER A 151 9.09 27.32 -37.03
C SER A 151 9.35 28.67 -37.71
N ARG A 152 9.36 29.78 -36.97
CA ARG A 152 9.58 31.14 -37.47
C ARG A 152 10.96 31.72 -37.15
N ILE A 153 11.73 31.06 -36.28
CA ILE A 153 13.04 31.55 -35.83
C ILE A 153 14.08 30.53 -36.30
N GLU A 154 14.84 30.88 -37.33
CA GLU A 154 15.99 30.08 -37.76
C GLU A 154 17.08 30.11 -36.67
N ASP A 155 17.72 28.97 -36.42
CA ASP A 155 18.78 28.76 -35.40
C ASP A 155 18.38 28.80 -33.91
N CYS A 156 17.09 28.65 -33.57
CA CYS A 156 16.64 28.55 -32.18
C CYS A 156 16.89 27.13 -31.59
N PRO A 157 17.36 27.00 -30.34
CA PRO A 157 17.47 25.69 -29.69
C PRO A 157 16.10 24.99 -29.66
N LYS A 158 16.08 23.71 -30.00
CA LYS A 158 14.83 22.93 -30.05
C LYS A 158 14.30 22.72 -28.62
N VAL A 159 13.27 23.49 -28.26
CA VAL A 159 12.59 23.38 -26.96
C VAL A 159 11.36 22.47 -27.06
N ALA A 160 10.88 22.15 -28.27
CA ALA A 160 9.74 21.27 -28.48
C ALA A 160 10.15 20.02 -29.29
N GLU A 161 9.67 18.87 -28.87
CA GLU A 161 9.69 17.65 -29.68
C GLU A 161 8.90 17.93 -30.97
N THR A 162 9.37 17.44 -32.12
CA THR A 162 8.78 17.79 -33.44
C THR A 162 8.27 16.58 -34.22
N LYS A 163 8.58 15.36 -33.78
CA LYS A 163 8.29 14.12 -34.52
C LYS A 163 7.36 13.17 -33.78
N ASP A 164 7.30 13.24 -32.45
CA ASP A 164 6.58 12.26 -31.63
C ASP A 164 6.17 12.88 -30.30
N ASN A 165 5.31 13.89 -30.38
CA ASN A 165 5.01 14.77 -29.26
C ASN A 165 4.08 14.06 -28.27
N PHE A 166 4.16 14.45 -27.00
CA PHE A 166 3.33 13.91 -25.93
C PHE A 166 1.82 13.87 -26.30
N LEU A 167 1.30 14.92 -26.93
CA LEU A 167 -0.12 15.00 -27.34
C LEU A 167 -0.48 14.01 -28.46
N THR A 168 0.44 13.69 -29.36
CA THR A 168 0.22 12.68 -30.41
C THR A 168 0.29 11.26 -29.88
N ARG A 169 1.01 11.03 -28.77
CA ARG A 169 1.06 9.73 -28.09
C ARG A 169 -0.19 9.44 -27.25
N ILE A 170 -0.85 10.47 -26.73
CA ILE A 170 -2.09 10.34 -25.96
C ILE A 170 -3.31 10.07 -26.83
N ASN A 171 -3.36 10.60 -28.05
CA ASN A 171 -4.50 10.45 -28.96
C ASN A 171 -4.46 9.15 -29.81
N LYS A 172 -3.58 8.21 -29.50
CA LYS A 172 -3.33 6.99 -30.29
C LYS A 172 -3.85 5.77 -29.55
#